data_AF-I3UCM2-F1
#
_entry.id   AF-I3UCM2-F1
#
_cell.length_a   1.000
_cell.length_b   1.000
_cell.length_c   1.000
_cell.angle_alpha   90.00
_cell.angle_beta   90.00
_cell.angle_gamma   90.00
#
_symmetry.space_group_name_H-M   'P 1'
#
loop_
_entity.id
_entity.type
_entity.pdbx_description
1 polymer ?
#
loop_
_entity_poly.entity_id
_entity_poly.type
_entity_poly.pdbx_seq_one_letter_code
_entity_poly.pdbx_strand_id
1 'polypeptide(L)'
;MTDYRLSPSLDSGAVPDNRVILLDPSGIAISDDGVILDSSDQTTLELFDSNGDPSGDYLSLWQNNLAAIKVVHYLNWLDLRGTSVSFTDSAQWVA
;
A
#
# COMPACT_ATOMS: atom_id res chain seq x y z
N MET A 1 39.08 -12.77 -4.01
CA MET A 1 38.19 -11.96 -3.16
C MET A 1 36.91 -11.78 -3.94
N THR A 2 35.85 -12.52 -3.59
CA THR A 2 34.58 -12.49 -4.30
C THR A 2 33.74 -11.36 -3.73
N ASP A 3 33.33 -10.43 -4.57
CA ASP A 3 32.52 -9.28 -4.18
C ASP A 3 31.07 -9.75 -3.96
N TYR A 4 30.60 -9.71 -2.71
CA TYR A 4 29.21 -10.05 -2.40
C TYR A 4 28.36 -8.81 -2.66
N ARG A 5 27.68 -8.77 -3.81
CA ARG A 5 26.65 -7.76 -4.03
C ARG A 5 25.45 -8.08 -3.15
N LEU A 6 25.14 -7.18 -2.22
CA LEU A 6 23.93 -7.24 -1.43
C LEU A 6 22.74 -6.92 -2.33
N SER A 7 21.77 -7.85 -2.40
CA SER A 7 20.45 -7.54 -2.94
C SER A 7 19.65 -6.79 -1.88
N PRO A 8 19.01 -5.66 -2.19
CA PRO A 8 18.16 -4.98 -1.23
C PRO A 8 16.98 -5.87 -0.84
N SER A 9 16.62 -5.87 0.44
CA SER A 9 15.43 -6.53 0.97
C SER A 9 14.44 -5.49 1.51
N LEU A 10 13.16 -5.79 1.37
CA LEU A 10 12.05 -5.01 1.90
C LEU A 10 11.18 -5.96 2.74
N ASP A 11 10.74 -5.49 3.90
CA ASP A 11 9.70 -6.14 4.70
C ASP A 11 8.39 -5.34 4.59
N SER A 12 7.27 -6.02 4.42
CA SER A 12 5.96 -5.39 4.22
C SER A 12 4.84 -6.32 4.67
N GLY A 13 3.92 -5.79 5.48
CA GLY A 13 2.72 -6.50 5.90
C GLY A 13 1.72 -6.79 4.77
N ALA A 14 1.98 -6.31 3.54
CA ALA A 14 1.23 -6.72 2.36
C ALA A 14 1.66 -8.11 1.83
N VAL A 15 2.84 -8.60 2.22
CA VAL A 15 3.31 -9.95 1.90
C VAL A 15 2.72 -10.92 2.93
N PRO A 16 2.01 -11.99 2.51
CA PRO A 16 1.50 -13.00 3.43
C PRO A 16 2.58 -13.64 4.30
N ASP A 17 2.19 -14.11 5.49
CA ASP A 17 3.06 -14.86 6.39
C ASP A 17 3.75 -16.02 5.66
N ASN A 18 5.02 -16.25 6.00
CA ASN A 18 5.89 -17.29 5.42
C ASN A 18 6.15 -17.16 3.91
N ARG A 19 5.73 -16.06 3.26
CA ARG A 19 6.04 -15.80 1.85
C ARG A 19 7.32 -15.00 1.69
N VAL A 20 8.22 -15.47 0.82
CA VAL A 20 9.36 -14.70 0.32
C VAL A 20 9.20 -14.53 -1.18
N ILE A 21 9.38 -13.30 -1.67
CA ILE A 21 9.28 -12.93 -3.08
C ILE A 21 10.66 -12.53 -3.58
N LEU A 22 11.09 -13.13 -4.69
CA LEU A 22 12.24 -12.70 -5.47
C LEU A 22 11.74 -11.95 -6.70
N LEU A 23 12.24 -10.73 -6.87
CA LEU A 23 11.83 -9.81 -7.92
C LEU A 23 13.04 -9.35 -8.72
N ASP A 24 13.01 -9.53 -10.04
CA ASP A 24 13.87 -8.79 -10.98
C ASP A 24 13.11 -7.55 -11.47
N PRO A 25 13.35 -6.36 -10.88
CA PRO A 25 12.63 -5.15 -11.25
C PRO A 25 12.91 -4.72 -12.70
N SER A 26 13.98 -5.19 -13.33
CA SER A 26 14.31 -4.82 -14.72
C SER A 26 13.33 -5.39 -15.75
N GLY A 27 12.50 -6.37 -15.37
CA GLY A 27 11.45 -6.93 -16.21
C GLY A 27 10.04 -6.50 -15.84
N ILE A 28 9.88 -5.58 -14.88
CA ILE A 28 8.58 -5.00 -14.53
C ILE A 28 8.47 -3.60 -15.13
N ALA A 29 7.45 -3.39 -15.97
CA ALA A 29 7.06 -2.06 -16.40
C ALA A 29 6.09 -1.44 -15.39
N ILE A 30 6.32 -0.18 -15.04
CA ILE A 30 5.43 0.62 -14.20
C ILE A 30 5.01 1.87 -14.97
N SER A 31 3.71 2.15 -14.94
CA SER A 31 3.15 3.43 -15.38
C SER A 31 2.59 4.11 -14.15
N ASP A 32 3.13 5.29 -13.86
CA ASP A 32 2.75 6.10 -12.71
C ASP A 32 2.26 7.46 -13.23
N ASP A 33 1.01 7.80 -12.92
CA ASP A 33 0.41 9.10 -13.27
C ASP A 33 0.51 10.11 -12.10
N GLY A 34 1.27 9.76 -11.06
CA GLY A 34 1.54 10.57 -9.90
C GLY A 34 0.45 10.50 -8.84
N VAL A 35 0.63 11.35 -7.82
CA VAL A 35 -0.25 11.43 -6.65
C VAL A 35 -1.03 12.74 -6.69
N ILE A 36 -2.36 12.64 -6.62
CA ILE A 36 -3.28 13.76 -6.51
C ILE A 36 -3.70 13.88 -5.05
N LEU A 37 -3.51 15.09 -4.49
CA LEU A 37 -3.93 15.45 -3.15
C LEU A 37 -5.08 16.45 -3.25
N ASP A 38 -6.18 16.14 -2.57
CA ASP A 38 -7.32 17.04 -2.41
C ASP A 38 -7.61 17.20 -0.91
N SER A 39 -7.86 18.42 -0.46
CA SER A 39 -8.09 18.73 0.95
C SER A 39 -9.32 19.59 1.13
N SER A 40 -10.16 19.25 2.12
CA SER A 40 -11.42 19.96 2.37
C SER A 40 -11.73 20.03 3.87
N ASP A 41 -12.09 21.21 4.34
CA ASP A 41 -12.71 21.43 5.65
C ASP A 41 -14.26 21.44 5.57
N GLN A 42 -14.81 21.67 4.37
CA GLN A 42 -16.26 21.64 4.10
C GLN A 42 -16.75 20.22 3.83
N THR A 43 -16.60 19.35 4.83
CA THR A 43 -17.00 17.94 4.75
C THR A 43 -17.62 17.47 6.06
N THR A 44 -18.49 16.47 5.96
CA THR A 44 -19.17 15.83 7.10
C THR A 44 -18.83 14.34 7.10
N LEU A 45 -18.50 13.80 8.27
CA LEU A 45 -18.31 12.36 8.47
C LEU A 45 -19.52 11.77 9.19
N GLU A 46 -20.01 10.62 8.75
CA GLU A 46 -20.95 9.80 9.50
C GLU A 46 -20.17 8.86 10.42
N LEU A 47 -20.51 8.84 11.71
CA LEU A 47 -19.85 8.01 12.70
C LEU A 47 -20.55 6.65 12.81
N PHE A 48 -19.77 5.59 12.93
CA PHE A 48 -20.26 4.23 13.14
C PHE A 48 -19.98 3.81 14.59
N ASP A 49 -20.88 3.02 15.16
CA ASP A 49 -20.69 2.45 16.50
C ASP A 49 -19.64 1.32 16.49
N SER A 50 -19.40 0.70 17.65
CA SER A 50 -18.44 -0.41 17.76
C SER A 50 -18.84 -1.67 16.98
N ASN A 51 -20.11 -1.80 16.59
CA ASN A 51 -20.64 -2.90 15.81
C ASN A 51 -20.59 -2.60 14.29
N GLY A 52 -20.20 -1.39 13.90
CA GLY A 52 -20.17 -0.95 12.52
C GLY A 52 -21.54 -0.50 11.99
N ASP A 53 -22.49 -0.21 12.89
CA ASP A 53 -23.79 0.34 12.54
C ASP A 53 -23.76 1.88 12.53
N PRO A 54 -24.49 2.56 11.64
CA PRO A 54 -24.55 4.03 11.63
C PRO A 54 -25.11 4.54 12.96
N SER A 55 -24.34 5.36 13.67
CA SER A 55 -24.75 5.92 14.95
C SER A 55 -25.84 7.00 14.81
N GLY A 56 -26.03 7.53 13.60
CA GLY A 56 -26.84 8.72 13.34
C GLY A 56 -26.13 10.03 13.70
N ASP A 57 -24.91 9.97 14.23
CA ASP A 57 -24.09 11.13 14.53
C ASP A 57 -23.30 11.57 13.29
N TYR A 58 -23.40 12.86 12.98
CA TYR A 58 -22.68 13.52 11.89
C TYR A 58 -21.67 14.52 12.45
N LEU A 59 -20.40 14.39 12.05
CA LEU A 59 -19.32 15.28 12.46
C LEU A 59 -18.96 16.24 11.33
N SER A 60 -19.28 17.53 11.52
CA SER A 60 -18.80 18.60 10.63
C SER A 60 -17.31 18.87 10.86
N LEU A 61 -16.48 18.76 9.83
CA LEU A 61 -15.04 19.00 9.97
C LEU A 61 -14.74 20.50 10.20
N TRP A 62 -15.43 21.39 9.49
CA TRP A 62 -15.27 22.84 9.67
C TRP A 62 -15.58 23.32 11.10
N GLN A 63 -16.74 22.92 11.65
CA GLN A 63 -17.13 23.33 13.02
C GLN A 63 -16.15 22.83 14.09
N ASN A 64 -15.47 21.72 13.79
CA ASN A 64 -14.52 21.08 14.69
C ASN A 64 -13.06 21.43 14.38
N ASN A 65 -12.79 22.37 13.44
CA ASN A 65 -11.44 22.75 13.02
C ASN A 65 -10.60 21.54 12.54
N LEU A 66 -11.22 20.66 11.75
CA LEU A 66 -10.63 19.49 11.13
C LEU A 66 -10.61 19.66 9.61
N ALA A 67 -9.75 18.88 8.94
CA ALA A 67 -9.72 18.78 7.49
C ALA A 67 -9.63 17.31 7.06
N ALA A 68 -10.32 16.96 5.98
CA ALA A 68 -10.14 15.71 5.27
C ALA A 68 -9.04 15.88 4.21
N ILE A 69 -8.23 14.85 4.04
CA ILE A 69 -7.25 14.75 2.95
C ILE A 69 -7.58 13.49 2.16
N LYS A 70 -7.84 13.65 0.87
CA LYS A 70 -7.99 12.56 -0.09
C LYS A 70 -6.71 12.45 -0.91
N VAL A 71 -6.15 11.25 -0.91
CA VAL A 71 -4.98 10.89 -1.71
C VAL A 71 -5.43 9.92 -2.80
N VAL A 72 -5.17 10.26 -4.07
CA VAL A 72 -5.42 9.36 -5.21
C VAL A 72 -4.10 9.13 -5.92
N HIS A 73 -3.74 7.86 -6.11
CA HIS A 73 -2.56 7.46 -6.86
C HIS A 73 -3.00 6.52 -7.98
N TYR A 74 -2.84 6.94 -9.23
CA TYR A 74 -3.12 6.10 -10.39
C TYR A 74 -1.85 5.38 -10.81
N LEU A 75 -1.86 4.06 -10.68
CA LEU A 75 -0.71 3.22 -10.98
C LEU A 75 -1.15 1.98 -11.76
N ASN A 76 -0.36 1.63 -12.77
CA ASN A 76 -0.49 0.36 -13.47
C ASN A 76 0.89 -0.31 -13.56
N TRP A 77 0.89 -1.64 -13.59
CA TRP A 77 2.13 -2.41 -13.70
C TRP A 77 1.94 -3.64 -14.58
N LEU A 78 3.03 -4.10 -15.19
CA LEU A 78 3.04 -5.26 -16.09
C LEU A 78 4.37 -6.03 -15.98
N ASP A 79 4.28 -7.35 -15.83
CA ASP A 79 5.44 -8.25 -16.02
C ASP A 79 5.69 -8.43 -17.52
N LEU A 80 6.85 -7.96 -17.98
CA LEU A 80 7.24 -8.01 -19.39
C LEU A 80 7.79 -9.38 -19.81
N ARG A 81 8.30 -10.19 -18.85
CA ARG A 81 9.08 -11.40 -19.14
C ARG A 81 8.39 -12.69 -18.67
N GLY A 82 7.44 -12.61 -17.74
CA GLY A 82 6.74 -13.75 -17.15
C GLY A 82 7.58 -14.56 -16.15
N THR A 83 8.86 -14.20 -15.99
CA THR A 83 9.81 -14.82 -15.04
C THR A 83 10.43 -13.81 -14.09
N SER A 84 9.93 -12.57 -14.09
CA SER A 84 10.45 -11.48 -13.25
C SER A 84 10.05 -11.62 -11.79
N VAL A 85 9.08 -12.47 -11.47
CA VAL A 85 8.60 -12.73 -10.11
C VAL A 85 8.67 -14.22 -9.81
N SER A 86 9.23 -14.57 -8.66
CA SER A 86 9.15 -15.90 -8.08
C SER A 86 8.86 -15.80 -6.59
N PHE A 87 8.19 -16.79 -6.01
CA PHE A 87 7.90 -16.80 -4.59
C PHE A 87 7.91 -18.22 -4.01
N THR A 88 8.10 -18.30 -2.69
CA THR A 88 7.84 -19.50 -1.90
C THR A 88 6.93 -19.14 -0.74
N ASP A 89 6.04 -20.05 -0.36
CA ASP A 89 5.04 -19.89 0.72
C ASP A 89 5.42 -20.59 2.03
N SER A 90 6.58 -21.25 2.05
CA SER A 90 7.05 -22.07 3.15
C SER A 90 8.40 -21.60 3.68
N ALA A 91 8.68 -20.30 3.56
CA ALA A 91 9.88 -19.75 4.17
C ALA A 91 9.78 -19.92 5.69
N GLN A 92 10.80 -20.54 6.28
CA GLN A 92 10.92 -20.69 7.71
C GLN A 92 12.12 -19.87 8.14
N TRP A 93 11.89 -18.90 9.02
CA TRP A 93 12.97 -18.21 9.68
C TRP A 93 13.44 -19.07 10.85
N VAL A 94 14.63 -19.66 10.72
CA VAL A 94 15.29 -20.36 11.82
C VAL A 94 16.28 -19.37 12.43
N ALA A 95 16.04 -18.99 13.67
CA ALA A 95 16.93 -18.14 14.46
C ALA A 95 18.21 -18.89 14.88
#